data_AF-A0A4Y2NVJ9-F1
#
_entry.id   AF-A0A4Y2NVJ9-F1
#
_cell.length_a   1.000
_cell.length_b   1.000
_cell.length_c   1.000
_cell.angle_alpha   90.00
_cell.angle_beta   90.00
_cell.angle_gamma   90.00
#
_symmetry.space_group_name_H-M   'P 1'
#
loop_
_entity.id
_entity.type
_entity.pdbx_description
1 polymer ?
#
loop_
_entity_poly.entity_id
_entity_poly.type
_entity_poly.pdbx_seq_one_letter_code
_entity_poly.pdbx_strand_id
1 'polypeptide(L)' 'GDSGGPLVYEMGRNGQKIQVGIASYVNTIVGCGSKLGPAGFTRVSYFTDYIMNTATGKVCVV' A
#
# COMPACT_ATOMS: atom_id res chain seq x y z
N GLY A 1 1.95 4.17 11.32
CA GLY A 1 0.82 4.09 10.38
C GLY A 1 -0.23 3.20 10.99
N ASP A 2 -1.46 3.28 10.50
CA ASP A 2 -2.57 2.46 10.98
C ASP A 2 -2.52 1.07 10.34
N SER A 3 -2.84 0.03 11.11
CA SER A 3 -2.96 -1.32 10.57
C SER A 3 -4.04 -1.36 9.49
N GLY A 4 -3.68 -1.78 8.27
CA GLY A 4 -4.57 -1.76 7.10
C GLY A 4 -4.62 -0.41 6.35
N GLY A 5 -3.87 0.61 6.79
CA GLY A 5 -3.84 1.92 6.13
C GLY A 5 -3.14 1.91 4.76
N PRO A 6 -3.42 2.90 3.88
CA PRO A 6 -2.85 2.96 2.55
C PRO A 6 -1.39 3.46 2.56
N LEU A 7 -0.53 2.78 1.81
CA LEU A 7 0.76 3.33 1.39
C LEU A 7 0.58 3.97 0.02
N VAL A 8 0.74 5.30 -0.04
CA VAL A 8 0.50 6.10 -1.24
C VAL A 8 1.81 6.60 -1.82
N TYR A 9 1.96 6.42 -3.13
CA TYR A 9 3.03 6.98 -3.94
C TYR A 9 2.48 8.11 -4.82
N GLU A 10 3.24 9.20 -4.93
CA GLU A 10 2.90 10.32 -5.81
C GLU A 10 3.66 10.18 -7.13
N MET A 11 2.93 9.96 -8.23
CA MET A 11 3.49 9.84 -9.57
C MET A 11 3.55 11.19 -10.29
N GLY A 12 4.73 11.50 -10.82
CA GLY A 12 4.96 12.58 -11.76
C GLY A 12 4.80 13.98 -11.17
N ARG A 13 4.87 14.99 -12.04
CA ARG A 13 4.72 16.41 -11.67
C ARG A 13 3.25 16.86 -11.53
N ASN A 14 2.34 15.99 -11.94
CA ASN A 14 0.89 16.15 -11.94
C ASN A 14 0.25 15.75 -10.59
N GLY A 15 1.04 15.26 -9.62
CA GLY A 15 0.58 15.00 -8.26
C GLY A 15 -0.40 13.82 -8.15
N GLN A 16 -0.37 12.89 -9.10
CA GLN A 16 -1.28 11.76 -9.08
C GLN A 16 -0.92 10.83 -7.92
N LYS A 17 -1.87 10.60 -7.02
CA LYS A 17 -1.70 9.74 -5.84
C LYS A 17 -2.18 8.34 -6.12
N ILE A 18 -1.32 7.37 -5.88
CA ILE A 18 -1.53 5.97 -6.19
C ILE A 18 -1.30 5.15 -4.94
N GLN A 19 -2.27 4.31 -4.57
CA GLN A 19 -2.08 3.37 -3.49
C GLN A 19 -1.27 2.17 -3.99
N VAL A 20 -0.03 2.06 -3.52
CA VAL A 20 0.91 0.99 -3.92
C VAL A 20 0.99 -0.13 -2.89
N GLY A 21 0.55 0.12 -1.66
CA GLY A 21 0.59 -0.86 -0.59
C GLY A 21 -0.50 -0.70 0.46
N ILE A 22 -0.61 -1.71 1.31
CA ILE A 22 -1.44 -1.71 2.52
C ILE A 22 -0.53 -2.03 3.71
N ALA A 23 -0.55 -1.20 4.75
CA ALA A 23 0.25 -1.41 5.94
C ALA A 23 -0.15 -2.72 6.63
N SER A 24 0.82 -3.62 6.83
CA SER A 24 0.56 -4.94 7.39
C SER A 24 1.23 -5.12 8.74
N TYR A 25 2.57 -5.10 8.78
CA TYR A 25 3.31 -5.33 10.03
C TYR A 25 4.52 -4.41 10.14
N VAL A 26 4.96 -4.22 11.37
CA VAL A 26 6.27 -3.66 11.68
C VAL A 26 7.19 -4.80 12.07
N ASN A 27 8.49 -4.65 11.78
CA ASN A 27 9.47 -5.65 12.20
C ASN A 27 9.43 -5.80 13.73
N THR A 28 9.18 -7.02 14.21
CA THR A 28 8.98 -7.32 15.63
C THR A 28 10.27 -7.41 16.42
N ILE A 29 11.41 -7.66 15.77
CA ILE A 29 12.72 -7.74 16.43
C ILE A 29 13.20 -6.35 16.87
N VAL A 30 12.92 -5.34 16.04
CA VAL A 30 13.40 -3.96 16.22
C VAL A 30 12.31 -2.99 16.70
N GLY A 31 11.04 -3.36 16.57
CA GLY A 31 9.91 -2.55 17.01
C GLY A 31 9.57 -1.38 16.08
N CYS A 32 8.50 -0.65 16.42
CA CYS A 32 8.04 0.52 15.69
C CYS A 32 9.01 1.70 15.85
N GLY A 33 9.28 2.45 14.77
CA GLY A 33 10.11 3.66 14.79
C GLY A 33 11.62 3.39 14.76
N SER A 34 12.06 2.13 14.74
CA SER A 34 13.46 1.79 14.54
C SER A 34 13.90 2.05 13.09
N LYS A 35 15.14 2.51 12.93
CA LYS A 35 15.80 2.64 11.61
C LYS A 35 16.31 1.30 11.08
N LEU A 36 16.37 0.28 11.93
CA LEU A 36 16.77 -1.08 11.57
C LEU A 36 15.51 -1.88 11.24
N GLY A 37 15.48 -2.57 10.10
CA GLY A 37 14.37 -3.45 9.70
C GLY A 37 13.20 -2.72 9.03
N PRO A 38 12.80 -3.10 7.81
CA PRO A 38 11.68 -2.46 7.12
C PRO A 38 10.33 -2.86 7.73
N ALA A 39 9.34 -1.98 7.59
CA ALA A 39 7.94 -2.37 7.75
C ALA A 39 7.45 -3.13 6.51
N GLY A 40 6.54 -4.08 6.72
CA GLY A 40 5.94 -4.88 5.67
C GLY A 40 4.64 -4.27 5.15
N PHE A 41 4.51 -4.24 3.83
CA PHE A 41 3.30 -3.78 3.13
C PHE A 41 2.83 -4.83 2.14
N THR A 42 1.52 -5.06 2.07
CA THR A 42 0.92 -5.88 1.03
C THR A 42 0.99 -5.13 -0.30
N ARG A 43 1.55 -5.75 -1.34
CA ARG A 43 1.63 -5.16 -2.69
C ARG A 43 0.25 -5.14 -3.35
N VAL A 44 -0.34 -3.96 -3.52
CA VAL A 44 -1.70 -3.82 -4.09
C VAL A 44 -1.77 -4.34 -5.53
N SER A 45 -0.74 -4.09 -6.35
CA SER A 45 -0.73 -4.49 -7.76
C SER A 45 -0.75 -6.00 -8.01
N TYR A 46 -0.45 -6.81 -7.00
CA TYR A 46 -0.60 -8.27 -7.09
C TYR A 46 -2.08 -8.69 -7.15
N PHE A 47 -2.99 -7.87 -6.64
CA PHE A 47 -4.41 -8.18 -6.51
C PHE A 47 -5.28 -7.43 -7.54
N THR A 48 -4.68 -6.80 -8.56
CA THR A 48 -5.41 -6.03 -9.57
C THR A 48 -6.54 -6.83 -10.20
N ASP A 49 -6.28 -8.08 -10.62
CA ASP A 49 -7.30 -8.93 -11.24
C ASP A 49 -8.49 -9.17 -10.31
N TYR A 50 -8.22 -9.49 -9.04
CA TYR A 50 -9.27 -9.69 -8.04
C TYR A 50 -10.09 -8.42 -7.80
N ILE A 51 -9.41 -7.28 -7.67
CA ILE A 51 -10.04 -5.96 -7.47
C ILE A 51 -10.93 -5.62 -8.67
N MET A 52 -10.42 -5.79 -9.90
CA MET A 52 -11.18 -5.51 -11.12
C MET A 52 -12.41 -6.40 -11.27
N ASN A 53 -12.34 -7.66 -10.82
CA ASN A 53 -13.45 -8.61 -10.92
C ASN A 53 -14.51 -8.45 -9.81
N THR A 54 -14.16 -7.82 -8.68
CA THR A 54 -15.01 -7.82 -7.48
C THR A 54 -15.50 -6.42 -7.11
N ALA A 55 -14.74 -5.37 -7.42
CA ALA A 55 -15.10 -4.01 -7.04
C ALA A 55 -16.28 -3.50 -7.88
N THR A 56 -17.22 -2.83 -7.24
CA THR A 56 -18.32 -2.13 -7.91
C THR A 56 -18.05 -0.64 -7.95
N GLY A 57 -18.34 0.01 -9.09
CA GLY A 57 -18.10 1.44 -9.30
C GLY A 57 -16.76 1.76 -9.98
N LYS A 58 -16.27 2.98 -9.80
CA LYS A 58 -15.05 3.44 -10.48
C LYS A 58 -13.81 2.83 -9.84
N VAL A 59 -13.15 1.93 -10.57
CA VAL A 59 -11.86 1.36 -10.18
C VAL A 59 -10.74 2.14 -10.85
N CYS A 60 -9.77 2.60 -10.06
CA CYS A 60 -8.56 3.25 -10.55
C CYS A 60 -7.37 2.32 -10.26
N VAL A 61 -6.95 1.58 -11.28
CA VAL A 61 -5.73 0.77 -11.28
C VAL A 61 -4.74 1.39 -12.26
N VAL A 62 -3.45 1.35 -11.91
CA VAL A 62 -2.34 1.87 -12.74
C VAL A 62 -1.81 0.78 -13.65
#